data_AF-A0A2J5NJC1-F1
#
_entry.id   AF-A0A2J5NJC1-F1
#
_cell.length_a   1.000
_cell.length_b   1.000
_cell.length_c   1.000
_cell.angle_alpha   90.00
_cell.angle_beta   90.00
_cell.angle_gamma   90.00
#
_symmetry.space_group_name_H-M   'P 1'
#
loop_
_entity.id
_entity.type
_entity.pdbx_description
1 polymer ?
#
loop_
_entity_poly.entity_id
_entity_poly.type
_entity_poly.pdbx_seq_one_letter_code
_entity_poly.pdbx_strand_id
1 'polypeptide(L)'
;MANLTRRQWLKVGLAAGGLASFALSYREVAKRAIDGLLSGTSGKVTRDRIFANALIPEANANTGWLQNPRQVISMTQCFGCWTQCGVRVRVDSEKDRVLR
;
A
#
# COMPACT_ATOMS: atom_id res chain seq x y z
N MET A 1 -1.16 -44.02 -27.18
CA MET A 1 -2.06 -43.19 -26.36
C MET A 1 -2.20 -43.88 -25.01
N ALA A 2 -1.87 -43.23 -23.89
CA ALA A 2 -1.86 -43.88 -22.58
C ALA A 2 -3.25 -44.44 -22.24
N ASN A 3 -3.35 -45.75 -21.97
CA ASN A 3 -4.59 -46.42 -21.53
C ASN A 3 -4.86 -46.04 -20.06
N LEU A 4 -5.32 -44.82 -19.84
CA LEU A 4 -5.66 -44.31 -18.53
C LEU A 4 -7.07 -44.77 -18.15
N THR A 5 -7.18 -45.41 -16.99
CA THR A 5 -8.48 -45.80 -16.44
C THR A 5 -9.34 -44.58 -16.12
N ARG A 6 -10.67 -44.71 -16.14
CA ARG A 6 -11.62 -43.63 -15.84
C ARG A 6 -11.32 -42.93 -14.50
N ARG A 7 -10.85 -43.67 -13.50
CA ARG A 7 -10.43 -43.14 -12.19
C ARG A 7 -9.14 -42.32 -12.27
N GLN A 8 -8.18 -42.71 -13.11
CA GLN A 8 -6.97 -41.91 -13.34
C GLN A 8 -7.30 -40.60 -14.06
N TRP A 9 -8.23 -40.60 -15.01
CA TRP A 9 -8.73 -39.37 -15.64
C TRP A 9 -9.36 -38.41 -14.64
N LEU A 10 -10.18 -38.91 -13.71
CA LEU A 10 -10.77 -38.07 -12.65
C LEU A 10 -9.71 -37.49 -11.70
N LYS A 11 -8.68 -38.27 -11.34
CA LYS A 11 -7.56 -37.78 -10.52
C LYS A 11 -6.75 -36.70 -11.23
N VAL A 12 -6.47 -36.90 -12.52
CA VAL A 12 -5.77 -35.92 -13.35
C VAL A 12 -6.60 -34.64 -13.50
N GLY A 13 -7.91 -34.77 -13.74
CA GLY A 13 -8.82 -33.62 -13.82
C GLY A 13 -8.88 -32.81 -12.53
N LEU A 14 -8.96 -33.49 -11.38
CA LEU A 14 -8.94 -32.83 -10.07
C LEU A 14 -7.59 -32.16 -9.79
N ALA A 15 -6.47 -32.82 -10.08
CA ALA A 15 -5.15 -32.25 -9.91
C ALA A 15 -4.94 -31.02 -10.81
N ALA A 16 -5.31 -31.11 -12.09
CA ALA A 16 -5.21 -30.02 -13.04
C ALA A 16 -6.12 -28.84 -12.66
N GLY A 17 -7.38 -29.11 -12.27
CA GLY A 17 -8.31 -28.07 -11.82
C GLY A 17 -7.86 -27.39 -10.53
N GLY A 18 -7.33 -28.15 -9.57
CA GLY A 18 -6.77 -27.62 -8.33
C GLY A 18 -5.54 -26.73 -8.58
N LEU A 19 -4.63 -27.17 -9.45
CA LEU A 19 -3.46 -26.37 -9.82
C LEU A 19 -3.85 -25.10 -10.60
N ALA A 20 -4.81 -25.19 -11.52
CA ALA A 20 -5.27 -24.04 -12.29
C ALA A 20 -5.94 -22.99 -11.39
N SER A 21 -6.82 -23.40 -10.47
CA SER A 21 -7.46 -22.50 -9.52
C SER A 21 -6.47 -21.84 -8.56
N PHE A 22 -5.45 -22.59 -8.10
CA PHE A 22 -4.36 -22.04 -7.29
C PHE A 22 -3.49 -21.04 -8.07
N ALA A 23 -3.14 -21.36 -9.32
CA ALA A 23 -2.34 -20.45 -10.15
C ALA A 23 -3.09 -19.13 -10.44
N LEU A 24 -4.40 -19.21 -10.69
CA LEU A 24 -5.23 -18.03 -10.90
C LEU A 24 -5.35 -17.17 -9.64
N SER A 25 -5.51 -17.77 -8.46
CA SER A 25 -5.61 -17.03 -7.20
C SER A 25 -4.31 -16.31 -6.84
N TYR A 26 -3.15 -16.91 -7.16
CA TYR A 26 -1.83 -16.33 -6.88
C TYR A 26 -1.30 -15.39 -7.97
N ARG A 27 -2.00 -15.21 -9.09
CA ARG A 27 -1.51 -14.41 -10.23
C ARG A 27 -1.05 -13.00 -9.83
N GLU A 28 -1.84 -12.27 -9.04
CA GLU A 28 -1.50 -10.90 -8.64
C GLU A 28 -0.30 -10.86 -7.67
N VAL A 29 -0.19 -11.85 -6.78
CA VAL A 29 0.95 -11.98 -5.86
C VAL A 29 2.23 -12.29 -6.64
N ALA A 30 2.16 -13.26 -7.57
CA ALA A 30 3.27 -13.61 -8.43
C ALA A 30 3.72 -12.42 -9.30
N LYS A 31 2.76 -11.66 -9.86
CA LYS A 31 3.06 -10.45 -10.62
C LYS A 31 3.81 -9.42 -9.78
N ARG A 32 3.33 -9.11 -8.57
CA ARG A 32 4.01 -8.16 -7.67
C ARG A 32 5.38 -8.64 -7.21
N ALA A 33 5.55 -9.96 -7.04
CA ALA A 33 6.85 -10.54 -6.69
C ALA A 33 7.84 -10.41 -7.84
N ILE A 34 7.42 -10.69 -9.08
CA ILE A 34 8.25 -10.51 -10.29
C ILE A 34 8.57 -9.03 -10.49
N ASP A 35 7.57 -8.14 -10.40
CA ASP A 35 7.76 -6.69 -10.50
C ASP A 35 8.74 -6.20 -9.42
N GLY A 36 8.62 -6.73 -8.19
CA GLY A 36 9.53 -6.48 -7.08
C GLY A 36 10.97 -6.90 -7.36
N LEU A 37 11.14 -8.08 -7.95
CA LEU A 37 12.46 -8.62 -8.29
C LEU A 37 13.15 -7.83 -9.42
N LEU A 38 12.38 -7.43 -10.44
CA LEU A 38 12.91 -6.72 -11.61
C LEU A 38 13.13 -5.22 -11.35
N SER A 39 12.16 -4.56 -10.71
CA SER A 39 12.18 -3.11 -10.52
C SER A 39 12.69 -2.67 -9.15
N GLY A 40 12.97 -3.60 -8.23
CA GLY A 40 13.32 -3.31 -6.85
C GLY A 40 12.15 -2.78 -6.00
N THR A 41 10.95 -2.67 -6.58
CA THR A 41 9.74 -2.18 -5.90
C THR A 41 8.54 -3.03 -6.28
N SER A 42 7.60 -3.29 -5.36
CA SER A 42 6.43 -4.17 -5.62
C SER A 42 5.35 -3.55 -6.53
N GLY A 43 5.75 -2.82 -7.57
CA GLY A 43 4.89 -2.24 -8.61
C GLY A 43 4.64 -0.73 -8.50
N LYS A 44 5.08 -0.06 -7.43
CA LYS A 44 5.10 1.41 -7.34
C LYS A 44 6.42 1.88 -6.76
N VAL A 45 7.08 2.79 -7.47
CA VAL A 45 8.31 3.44 -6.99
C VAL A 45 7.97 4.24 -5.72
N THR A 46 8.66 3.92 -4.63
CA THR A 46 8.51 4.65 -3.37
C THR A 46 9.25 5.97 -3.43
N ARG A 47 8.70 7.02 -2.79
CA ARG A 47 9.31 8.36 -2.82
C ARG A 47 10.68 8.39 -2.13
N ASP A 48 10.85 7.60 -1.08
CA ASP A 48 12.06 7.51 -0.29
C ASP A 48 12.46 6.04 -0.06
N ARG A 49 13.76 5.76 0.05
CA ARG A 49 14.27 4.40 0.30
C ARG A 49 14.04 3.93 1.74
N ILE A 50 14.05 4.86 2.69
CA ILE A 50 13.91 4.58 4.13
C ILE A 50 12.47 4.82 4.56
N PHE A 51 11.90 5.97 4.17
CA PHE A 51 10.56 6.37 4.61
C PHE A 51 9.45 6.00 3.63
N ALA A 52 9.77 5.27 2.56
CA ALA A 52 8.85 4.83 1.53
C ALA A 52 7.96 6.00 1.01
N ASN A 53 6.65 5.91 1.24
CA ASN A 53 5.67 6.93 0.84
C ASN A 53 5.12 7.73 2.02
N ALA A 54 5.88 7.84 3.12
CA ALA A 54 5.48 8.65 4.25
C ALA A 54 5.25 10.13 3.87
N LEU A 55 4.36 10.78 4.61
CA LEU A 55 4.14 12.21 4.48
C LEU A 55 5.45 12.98 4.68
N ILE A 56 5.64 14.04 3.89
CA ILE A 56 6.77 14.96 4.06
C ILE A 56 6.66 15.56 5.47
N PRO A 57 7.75 15.66 6.26
CA PRO A 57 7.74 16.29 7.57
C PRO A 57 7.15 17.71 7.58
N GLU A 58 6.63 18.11 8.74
CA GLU A 58 6.05 19.44 9.00
C GLU A 58 7.13 20.53 9.02
N ALA A 59 8.34 20.15 9.44
CA ALA A 59 9.50 21.03 9.47
C ALA A 59 10.78 20.21 9.30
N ASN A 60 11.86 20.90 8.95
CA ASN A 60 13.22 20.40 8.99
C ASN A 60 13.96 21.04 10.17
N ALA A 61 14.78 20.28 10.90
CA ALA A 61 15.52 20.75 12.08
C ALA A 61 17.06 20.76 11.89
N ASN A 62 17.58 20.49 10.69
CA ASN A 62 19.02 20.29 10.45
C ASN A 62 19.87 21.54 10.71
N THR A 63 19.36 22.72 10.39
CA THR A 63 20.06 24.01 10.55
C THR A 63 19.27 24.99 11.42
N GLY A 64 18.36 24.47 12.25
CA GLY A 64 17.30 25.23 12.92
C GLY A 64 15.90 24.81 12.45
N TRP A 65 14.86 25.29 13.12
CA TRP A 65 13.48 24.93 12.79
C TRP A 65 13.00 25.66 11.54
N LEU A 66 12.87 24.93 10.43
CA LEU A 66 12.37 25.42 9.15
C LEU A 66 11.04 24.74 8.84
N GLN A 67 9.94 25.46 9.04
CA GLN A 67 8.60 24.98 8.74
C GLN A 67 8.43 24.74 7.23
N ASN A 68 7.76 23.66 6.86
CA ASN A 68 7.42 23.36 5.47
C ASN A 68 6.35 24.33 4.96
N PRO A 69 6.62 25.16 3.94
CA PRO A 69 5.68 26.19 3.49
C PRO A 69 4.43 25.63 2.81
N ARG A 70 4.44 24.36 2.40
CA ARG A 70 3.28 23.70 1.76
C ARG A 70 2.30 23.10 2.74
N GLN A 71 2.61 23.14 4.03
CA GLN A 71 1.78 22.56 5.06
C GLN A 71 1.56 23.54 6.20
N VAL A 72 0.31 23.62 6.65
CA VAL A 72 -0.06 24.36 7.85
C VAL A 72 -0.60 23.41 8.89
N ILE A 73 -0.26 23.70 10.15
CA ILE A 73 -0.81 22.98 11.29
C ILE A 73 -1.96 23.84 11.82
N SER A 74 -3.19 23.32 11.68
CA SER A 74 -4.39 23.98 12.16
C SER A 74 -4.86 23.32 13.45
N MET A 75 -5.11 24.14 14.47
CA MET A 75 -5.69 23.67 15.72
C MET A 75 -7.20 23.63 15.56
N THR A 76 -7.81 22.46 15.79
CA THR A 76 -9.28 22.30 15.72
C THR A 76 -9.78 21.43 16.87
N GLN A 77 -11.10 21.22 16.93
CA GLN A 77 -11.75 20.44 17.98
C GLN A 77 -12.37 19.17 17.38
N CYS A 78 -12.31 18.08 18.13
CA CYS A 78 -12.97 16.83 17.77
C CYS A 78 -14.49 16.93 18.01
N PHE A 79 -15.30 16.67 16.98
CA PHE A 79 -16.76 16.70 17.05
C PHE A 79 -17.41 15.32 17.29
N GLY A 80 -16.64 14.33 17.77
CA GLY A 80 -17.16 12.97 17.97
C GLY A 80 -17.95 12.78 19.27
N CYS A 81 -17.51 13.40 20.36
CA CYS A 81 -18.17 13.35 21.67
C CYS A 81 -18.21 14.74 22.32
N TRP A 82 -18.91 14.86 23.44
CA TRP A 82 -19.10 16.13 24.16
C TRP A 82 -17.84 16.68 24.85
N THR A 83 -16.74 15.92 24.86
CA THR A 83 -15.47 16.37 25.45
C THR A 83 -14.76 17.43 24.60
N GLN A 84 -15.01 17.47 23.28
CA GLN A 84 -14.40 18.45 22.36
C GLN A 84 -12.87 18.54 22.45
N CYS A 85 -12.17 17.40 22.41
CA CYS A 85 -10.72 17.37 22.51
C CYS A 85 -10.06 18.24 21.43
N GLY A 86 -9.08 19.06 21.82
CA GLY A 86 -8.24 19.80 20.89
C GLY A 86 -7.35 18.86 20.09
N VAL A 87 -7.41 18.95 18.76
CA VAL A 87 -6.62 18.14 17.84
C VAL A 87 -5.80 19.04 16.90
N ARG A 88 -4.65 18.52 16.49
CA ARG A 88 -3.73 19.20 15.57
C ARG A 88 -3.82 18.53 14.22
N VAL A 89 -4.38 19.25 13.26
CA VAL A 89 -4.63 18.75 11.91
C VAL A 89 -3.61 19.37 10.97
N ARG A 90 -3.05 18.57 10.07
CA ARG A 90 -2.15 19.06 9.02
C ARG A 90 -2.93 19.22 7.74
N VAL A 91 -2.79 20.38 7.13
CA VAL A 91 -3.47 20.72 5.87
C VAL A 91 -2.42 21.03 4.81
N ASP A 92 -2.61 20.48 3.62
CA ASP A 92 -1.88 20.87 2.41
C ASP A 92 -2.42 22.23 1.94
N SER A 93 -1.58 23.26 2.03
CA SER A 93 -1.96 24.64 1.74
C SER A 93 -2.19 24.90 0.26
N GLU A 94 -1.63 24.08 -0.63
CA GLU A 94 -1.80 24.25 -2.09
C GLU A 94 -3.14 23.67 -2.55
N LYS A 95 -3.60 22.58 -1.91
CA LYS A 95 -4.79 21.83 -2.33
C LYS A 95 -5.98 22.00 -1.41
N ASP A 96 -5.80 22.70 -0.30
CA ASP A 96 -6.77 22.87 0.78
C ASP A 96 -7.38 21.53 1.24
N ARG A 97 -6.49 20.55 1.48
CA ARG A 97 -6.87 19.19 1.88
C ARG A 97 -6.19 18.78 3.18
N VAL A 98 -6.96 18.14 4.04
CA VAL A 98 -6.44 17.50 5.25
C VAL A 98 -5.54 16.33 4.87
N LEU A 99 -4.34 16.33 5.43
CA LEU A 99 -3.34 15.27 5.28
C LEU A 99 -3.48 14.21 6.38
N ARG A 100 -3.60 14.65 7.63
CA ARG A 100 -3.87 13.83 8.83
C ARG A 100 -4.39 14.70 9.96
#